data_AF-A0A3S4JSP8-F1
#
_entry.id   AF-A0A3S4JSP8-F1
#
_cell.length_a   1.000
_cell.length_b   1.000
_cell.length_c   1.000
_cell.angle_alpha   90.00
_cell.angle_beta   90.00
_cell.angle_gamma   90.00
#
_symmetry.space_group_name_H-M   'P 1'
#
loop_
_entity.id
_entity.type
_entity.pdbx_description
1 polymer ?
#
loop_
_entity_poly.entity_id
_entity_poly.type
_entity_poly.pdbx_seq_one_letter_code
_entity_poly.pdbx_strand_id
1 'polypeptide(L)'
;MISLKRWRLFPRSLRQLVLMAFLLVLLPLLVLAYQAYQSLDHLSAQAADINRTTLVDARRSEAMTSVALEMERSYRQYCVLVDPTLGRLYQNQRKQYSQMLDAHAPILPDERYYQTLRQLLTQLATIQCQSSGPDKEASALLESFSSSNAEMVQATRAVVFSAASSCSRPSPSGASISAGRRCCCFWSACCWWCCLPG
;
A
#
# COMPACT_ATOMS: atom_id res chain seq x y z
N MET A 1 -43.70 -36.16 15.84
CA MET A 1 -43.59 -36.38 17.30
C MET A 1 -42.13 -36.65 17.62
N ILE A 2 -41.39 -35.60 17.99
CA ILE A 2 -39.96 -35.68 18.27
C ILE A 2 -39.85 -36.15 19.71
N SER A 3 -39.46 -37.42 19.87
CA SER A 3 -39.29 -38.06 21.17
C SER A 3 -38.23 -37.30 21.96
N LEU A 4 -38.68 -36.49 22.93
CA LEU A 4 -37.85 -35.87 23.95
C LEU A 4 -37.30 -36.99 24.83
N LYS A 5 -36.17 -37.55 24.37
CA LYS A 5 -35.35 -38.50 25.12
C LYS A 5 -35.08 -37.85 26.47
N ARG A 6 -35.71 -38.38 27.50
CA ARG A 6 -35.67 -37.92 28.88
C ARG A 6 -34.22 -37.78 29.34
N TRP A 7 -33.68 -36.57 29.31
CA TRP A 7 -32.35 -36.26 29.85
C TRP A 7 -32.41 -36.47 31.36
N ARG A 8 -31.91 -37.62 31.82
CA ARG A 8 -31.63 -37.88 33.24
C ARG A 8 -30.52 -36.93 33.69
N LEU A 9 -30.92 -35.73 34.12
CA LEU A 9 -30.12 -34.71 34.81
C LEU A 9 -29.79 -35.11 36.26
N PHE A 10 -29.45 -36.38 36.50
CA PHE A 10 -28.92 -36.80 37.80
C PHE A 10 -27.69 -37.70 37.62
N PRO A 11 -26.50 -37.12 37.43
CA PRO A 11 -25.25 -37.86 37.46
C PRO A 11 -24.72 -37.96 38.89
N ARG A 12 -24.56 -39.21 39.36
CA ARG A 12 -23.81 -39.56 40.56
C ARG A 12 -22.33 -39.28 40.34
N SER A 13 -21.83 -38.23 40.96
CA SER A 13 -20.48 -38.11 41.57
C SER A 13 -20.10 -36.63 41.61
N LEU A 14 -19.57 -36.19 42.75
CA LEU A 14 -19.06 -34.82 42.95
C LEU A 14 -18.10 -34.41 41.82
N ARG A 15 -17.29 -35.37 41.32
CA ARG A 15 -16.39 -35.19 40.19
C ARG A 15 -17.11 -34.80 38.88
N GLN A 16 -18.28 -35.34 38.61
CA GLN A 16 -19.00 -35.07 37.36
C GLN A 16 -19.65 -33.67 37.35
N LEU A 17 -20.05 -33.18 38.52
CA LEU A 17 -20.55 -31.81 38.71
C LEU A 17 -19.41 -30.80 38.55
N VAL A 18 -18.24 -31.09 39.11
CA VAL A 18 -17.02 -30.28 38.94
C VAL A 18 -16.58 -30.25 37.48
N LEU A 19 -16.59 -31.39 36.76
CA LEU A 19 -16.23 -31.44 35.35
C LEU A 19 -17.19 -30.65 34.46
N MET A 20 -18.50 -30.69 34.73
CA MET A 20 -19.49 -29.92 33.97
C MET A 20 -19.35 -28.42 34.24
N ALA A 21 -19.13 -28.01 35.49
CA ALA A 21 -18.86 -26.61 35.82
C ALA A 21 -17.55 -26.11 35.19
N PHE A 22 -16.50 -26.94 35.23
CA PHE A 22 -15.22 -26.63 34.61
C PHE A 22 -15.38 -26.49 33.09
N LEU A 23 -16.08 -27.40 32.43
CA LEU A 23 -16.35 -27.32 31.00
C LEU A 23 -17.15 -26.05 30.63
N LEU A 24 -18.15 -25.70 31.44
CA LEU A 24 -19.01 -24.54 31.20
C LEU A 24 -18.25 -23.21 31.33
N VAL A 25 -17.21 -23.15 32.17
CA VAL A 25 -16.31 -21.99 32.31
C VAL A 25 -15.16 -22.02 31.30
N LEU A 26 -14.61 -23.20 31.02
CA LEU A 26 -13.47 -23.38 30.11
C LEU A 26 -13.83 -23.07 28.66
N LEU A 27 -15.05 -23.44 28.23
CA LEU A 27 -15.52 -23.24 26.85
C LEU A 27 -15.59 -21.75 26.44
N PRO A 28 -16.24 -20.83 27.20
CA PRO A 28 -16.21 -19.42 26.86
C PRO A 28 -14.80 -18.81 26.98
N LEU A 29 -13.96 -19.31 27.88
CA LEU A 29 -12.54 -18.92 27.97
C LEU A 29 -11.75 -19.32 26.72
N LEU A 30 -11.99 -20.51 26.17
CA LEU A 30 -11.41 -20.99 24.91
C LEU A 30 -11.91 -20.17 23.71
N VAL A 31 -13.18 -19.78 23.69
CA VAL A 31 -13.73 -18.91 22.64
C VAL A 31 -13.10 -17.52 22.70
N LEU A 32 -12.93 -16.95 23.89
CA LEU A 32 -12.23 -15.66 24.09
C LEU A 32 -10.75 -15.78 23.70
N ALA A 33 -10.09 -16.88 24.06
CA ALA A 33 -8.72 -17.15 23.65
C ALA A 33 -8.62 -17.34 22.13
N TYR A 34 -9.61 -17.95 21.48
CA TYR A 34 -9.68 -18.09 20.02
C TYR A 34 -9.90 -16.75 19.32
N GLN A 35 -10.77 -15.89 19.86
CA GLN A 35 -10.95 -14.52 19.38
C GLN A 35 -9.67 -13.70 19.53
N ALA A 36 -8.98 -13.83 20.67
CA ALA A 36 -7.67 -13.22 20.90
C ALA A 36 -6.60 -13.80 19.96
N TYR A 37 -6.66 -15.11 19.68
CA TYR A 37 -5.74 -15.78 18.77
C TYR A 37 -5.92 -15.31 17.32
N GLN A 38 -7.15 -15.11 16.84
CA GLN A 38 -7.37 -14.46 15.54
C GLN A 38 -6.81 -13.02 15.50
N SER A 39 -6.91 -12.28 16.61
CA SER A 39 -6.28 -10.95 16.70
C SER A 39 -4.74 -11.00 16.83
N LEU A 40 -4.16 -12.17 17.15
CA LEU A 40 -2.73 -12.43 17.25
C LEU A 40 -2.12 -13.08 16.00
N ASP A 41 -2.88 -13.85 15.22
CA ASP A 41 -2.46 -14.41 13.92
C ASP A 41 -2.49 -13.37 12.79
N HIS A 42 -3.24 -12.28 12.97
CA HIS A 42 -3.07 -11.05 12.19
C HIS A 42 -1.85 -10.21 12.59
N LEU A 43 -1.06 -10.65 13.59
CA LEU A 43 0.13 -9.92 14.07
C LEU A 43 1.45 -10.73 14.12
N SER A 44 1.45 -12.05 13.92
CA SER A 44 2.68 -12.86 14.10
C SER A 44 3.19 -13.63 12.87
N ALA A 45 2.39 -13.78 11.81
CA ALA A 45 2.89 -14.12 10.47
C ALA A 45 3.02 -12.88 9.56
N GLN A 46 2.39 -11.77 9.95
CA GLN A 46 2.38 -10.48 9.25
C GLN A 46 3.32 -9.44 9.91
N ALA A 47 4.27 -9.84 10.75
CA ALA A 47 5.36 -8.96 11.22
C ALA A 47 6.72 -9.28 10.57
N ALA A 48 6.84 -10.42 9.89
CA ALA A 48 7.99 -10.74 9.04
C ALA A 48 7.75 -10.40 7.56
N ASP A 49 6.48 -10.27 7.13
CA ASP A 49 6.14 -9.99 5.72
C ASP A 49 5.17 -8.80 5.51
N ILE A 50 4.95 -7.94 6.51
CA ILE A 50 4.52 -6.53 6.29
C ILE A 50 5.73 -5.60 6.42
N ASN A 51 6.79 -5.90 5.67
CA ASN A 51 7.89 -4.96 5.45
C ASN A 51 8.43 -5.00 4.02
N ARG A 52 7.77 -5.71 3.10
CA ARG A 52 8.26 -5.82 1.71
C ARG A 52 7.39 -5.15 0.67
N THR A 53 6.11 -4.90 0.89
CA THR A 53 5.26 -4.34 -0.18
C THR A 53 5.09 -2.82 -0.12
N THR A 54 5.33 -2.16 1.02
CA THR A 54 5.40 -0.68 1.09
C THR A 54 6.82 -0.15 0.86
N LEU A 55 7.85 -0.95 1.18
CA LEU A 55 9.25 -0.56 0.96
C LEU A 55 9.73 -0.78 -0.47
N VAL A 56 9.13 -1.67 -1.26
CA VAL A 56 9.57 -1.90 -2.65
C VAL A 56 9.10 -0.79 -3.59
N ASP A 57 7.94 -0.17 -3.34
CA ASP A 57 7.47 0.98 -4.15
C ASP A 57 8.13 2.31 -3.75
N ALA A 58 8.54 2.44 -2.48
CA ALA A 58 9.47 3.50 -2.06
C ALA A 58 10.86 3.30 -2.70
N ARG A 59 11.43 2.08 -2.64
CA ARG A 59 12.76 1.75 -3.21
C ARG A 59 12.83 1.86 -4.73
N ARG A 60 11.77 1.50 -5.46
CA ARG A 60 11.77 1.60 -6.93
C ARG A 60 11.76 3.06 -7.39
N SER A 61 11.08 3.93 -6.64
CA SER A 61 11.14 5.37 -6.83
C SER A 61 12.48 5.97 -6.36
N GLU A 62 13.07 5.43 -5.29
CA GLU A 62 14.42 5.80 -4.83
C GLU A 62 15.50 5.47 -5.87
N ALA A 63 15.36 4.37 -6.61
CA ALA A 63 16.30 4.01 -7.65
C ALA A 63 16.30 5.01 -8.82
N MET A 64 15.15 5.52 -9.25
CA MET A 64 15.11 6.57 -10.28
C MET A 64 15.65 7.90 -9.75
N THR A 65 15.28 8.28 -8.52
CA THR A 65 15.82 9.48 -7.87
C THR A 65 17.32 9.40 -7.61
N SER A 66 17.86 8.22 -7.28
CA SER A 66 19.29 8.03 -7.08
C SER A 66 20.04 8.16 -8.40
N VAL A 67 19.56 7.54 -9.47
CA VAL A 67 20.18 7.67 -10.81
C VAL A 67 20.09 9.11 -11.31
N ALA A 68 18.97 9.82 -11.08
CA ALA A 68 18.83 11.23 -11.43
C ALA A 68 19.87 12.11 -10.72
N LEU A 69 20.08 11.88 -9.43
CA LEU A 69 21.07 12.60 -8.63
C LEU A 69 22.52 12.26 -9.04
N GLU A 70 22.79 10.98 -9.32
CA GLU A 70 24.09 10.54 -9.83
C GLU A 70 24.41 11.19 -11.18
N MET A 71 23.41 11.32 -12.05
CA MET A 71 23.53 12.01 -13.33
C MET A 71 23.90 13.49 -13.16
N GLU A 72 23.28 14.20 -12.21
CA GLU A 72 23.65 15.60 -11.91
C GLU A 72 25.08 15.70 -11.37
N ARG A 73 25.45 14.81 -10.43
CA ARG A 73 26.79 14.78 -9.83
C ARG A 73 27.87 14.52 -10.87
N SER A 74 27.69 13.49 -11.70
CA SER A 74 28.65 13.14 -12.75
C SER A 74 28.78 14.25 -13.79
N TYR A 75 27.69 14.96 -14.13
CA TYR A 75 27.71 16.14 -14.99
C TYR A 75 28.57 17.26 -14.41
N ARG A 76 28.30 17.66 -13.16
CA ARG A 76 29.06 18.73 -12.49
C ARG A 76 30.54 18.35 -12.35
N GLN A 77 30.82 17.10 -11.99
CA GLN A 77 32.17 16.60 -11.85
C GLN A 77 32.93 16.58 -13.19
N TYR A 78 32.25 16.22 -14.29
CA TYR A 78 32.81 16.33 -15.63
C TYR A 78 33.16 17.78 -15.98
N CYS A 79 32.30 18.75 -15.64
CA CYS A 79 32.60 20.16 -15.93
C CYS A 79 33.82 20.69 -15.15
N VAL A 80 34.13 20.12 -13.99
CA VAL A 80 35.32 20.49 -13.19
C VAL A 80 36.59 19.81 -13.72
N LEU A 81 36.53 18.50 -13.99
CA LEU A 81 37.71 17.68 -14.29
C LEU A 81 37.97 17.48 -15.80
N VAL A 82 36.96 17.69 -16.65
CA VAL A 82 36.99 17.51 -18.11
C VAL A 82 37.56 16.14 -18.53
N ASP A 83 37.27 15.11 -17.72
CA ASP A 83 37.73 13.74 -17.94
C ASP A 83 36.72 12.98 -18.83
N PRO A 84 37.14 12.42 -19.98
CA PRO A 84 36.25 11.66 -20.87
C PRO A 84 35.60 10.44 -20.20
N THR A 85 36.19 9.88 -19.13
CA THR A 85 35.60 8.78 -18.36
C THR A 85 34.32 9.21 -17.64
N LEU A 86 34.32 10.41 -17.04
CA LEU A 86 33.14 11.00 -16.40
C LEU A 86 32.06 11.36 -17.41
N GLY A 87 32.46 11.81 -18.60
CA GLY A 87 31.53 12.04 -19.71
C GLY A 87 30.82 10.75 -20.11
N ARG A 88 31.54 9.63 -20.21
CA ARG A 88 30.95 8.30 -20.48
C ARG A 88 30.06 7.82 -19.33
N LEU A 89 30.48 8.04 -18.08
CA LEU A 89 29.69 7.71 -16.89
C LEU A 89 28.33 8.42 -16.93
N TYR A 90 28.33 9.72 -17.16
CA TYR A 90 27.13 10.53 -17.33
C TYR A 90 26.22 9.98 -18.43
N GLN A 91 26.77 9.70 -19.61
CA GLN A 91 26.01 9.18 -20.75
C GLN A 91 25.39 7.80 -20.44
N ASN A 92 26.12 6.94 -19.73
CA ASN A 92 25.61 5.64 -19.27
C ASN A 92 24.47 5.81 -18.27
N GLN A 93 24.61 6.69 -17.29
CA GLN A 93 23.57 7.00 -16.30
C GLN A 93 22.32 7.56 -16.98
N ARG A 94 22.46 8.48 -17.94
CA ARG A 94 21.34 9.04 -18.70
C ARG A 94 20.61 7.95 -19.51
N LYS A 95 21.36 7.07 -20.16
CA LYS A 95 20.79 5.93 -20.89
C LYS A 95 20.06 4.97 -19.94
N GLN A 96 20.65 4.64 -18.80
CA GLN A 96 20.01 3.81 -17.79
C GLN A 96 18.71 4.44 -17.28
N TYR A 97 18.70 5.74 -16.98
CA TYR A 97 17.50 6.46 -16.58
C TYR A 97 16.43 6.41 -17.67
N SER A 98 16.79 6.62 -18.94
CA SER A 98 15.83 6.53 -20.06
C SER A 98 15.19 5.14 -20.19
N GLN A 99 15.96 4.07 -19.97
CA GLN A 99 15.43 2.70 -19.98
C GLN A 99 14.47 2.44 -18.81
N MET A 100 14.80 2.97 -17.63
CA MET A 100 13.90 2.90 -16.48
C MET A 100 12.61 3.68 -16.76
N LEU A 101 12.70 4.88 -17.31
CA LEU A 101 11.54 5.70 -17.67
C LEU A 101 10.64 4.98 -18.68
N ASP A 102 11.20 4.36 -19.71
CA ASP A 102 10.45 3.61 -20.73
C ASP A 102 9.73 2.39 -20.14
N ALA A 103 10.36 1.70 -19.18
CA ALA A 103 9.72 0.60 -18.45
C ALA A 103 8.62 1.08 -17.48
N HIS A 104 8.67 2.34 -17.05
CA HIS A 104 7.68 2.95 -16.16
C HIS A 104 6.49 3.57 -16.93
N ALA A 105 6.65 3.91 -18.21
CA ALA A 105 5.63 4.52 -19.05
C ALA A 105 4.20 3.94 -18.91
N PRO A 106 3.96 2.60 -18.94
CA PRO A 106 2.60 2.07 -18.86
C PRO A 106 1.95 2.18 -17.47
N ILE A 107 2.71 2.50 -16.43
CA ILE A 107 2.25 2.59 -15.03
C ILE A 107 2.01 4.06 -14.63
N LEU A 108 2.52 5.01 -15.41
CA LEU A 108 2.40 6.43 -15.11
C LEU A 108 0.93 6.88 -15.16
N PRO A 109 0.48 7.71 -14.20
CA PRO A 109 -0.90 8.18 -14.17
C PRO A 109 -1.23 9.20 -15.26
N ASP A 110 -0.22 9.92 -15.74
CA ASP A 110 -0.34 10.90 -16.82
C ASP A 110 0.90 10.79 -17.75
N GLU A 111 0.63 10.69 -19.04
CA GLU A 111 1.64 10.63 -20.12
C GLU A 111 2.53 11.89 -20.15
N ARG A 112 2.03 13.02 -19.63
CA ARG A 112 2.80 14.28 -19.56
C ARG A 112 4.11 14.13 -18.79
N TYR A 113 4.14 13.34 -17.71
CA TYR A 113 5.37 13.11 -16.95
C TYR A 113 6.43 12.42 -17.80
N TYR A 114 6.02 11.42 -18.59
CA TYR A 114 6.91 10.72 -19.51
C TYR A 114 7.46 11.67 -20.58
N GLN A 115 6.59 12.45 -21.23
CA GLN A 115 6.98 13.39 -22.28
C GLN A 115 7.95 14.46 -21.77
N THR A 116 7.66 15.09 -20.64
CA THR A 116 8.52 16.13 -20.04
C THR A 116 9.90 15.57 -19.70
N LEU A 117 9.97 14.43 -19.02
CA LEU A 117 11.25 13.81 -18.66
C LEU A 117 12.04 13.37 -19.90
N ARG A 118 11.37 12.82 -20.92
CA ARG A 118 12.02 12.41 -22.17
C ARG A 118 12.59 13.61 -22.93
N GLN A 119 11.88 14.73 -22.96
CA GLN A 119 12.37 15.98 -23.56
C GLN A 119 13.57 16.53 -22.80
N LEU A 120 13.53 16.57 -21.47
CA LEU A 120 14.64 17.02 -20.65
C LEU A 120 15.89 16.15 -20.84
N LEU A 121 15.74 14.82 -20.88
CA LEU A 121 16.85 13.89 -21.18
C LEU A 121 17.43 14.10 -22.58
N THR A 122 16.61 14.53 -23.55
CA THR A 122 17.06 14.82 -24.91
C THR A 122 17.83 16.14 -24.97
N GLN A 123 17.40 17.17 -24.24
CA GLN A 123 18.13 18.43 -24.16
C GLN A 123 19.46 18.27 -23.39
N LEU A 124 19.45 17.40 -22.38
CA LEU A 124 20.63 16.94 -21.66
C LEU A 124 21.47 15.91 -22.46
N ALA A 125 21.28 15.79 -23.79
CA ALA A 125 22.08 14.89 -24.63
C ALA A 125 23.56 15.28 -24.66
N THR A 126 23.80 16.59 -24.78
CA THR A 126 25.10 17.21 -24.94
C THR A 126 25.51 17.89 -23.64
N ILE A 127 26.75 17.63 -23.20
CA ILE A 127 27.30 18.28 -22.01
C ILE A 127 27.82 19.66 -22.40
N GLN A 128 27.27 20.70 -21.79
CA GLN A 128 27.71 22.09 -21.90
C GLN A 128 28.24 22.58 -20.55
N CYS A 129 29.47 23.08 -20.55
CA CYS A 129 30.17 23.54 -19.36
C CYS A 129 30.71 24.95 -19.58
N GLN A 130 30.59 25.80 -18.56
CA GLN A 130 31.16 27.13 -18.51
C GLN A 130 31.80 27.36 -17.14
N SER A 131 33.03 27.89 -17.12
CA SER A 131 33.74 28.26 -15.89
C SER A 131 33.80 27.16 -14.83
N SER A 132 34.18 25.94 -15.24
CA SER A 132 34.29 24.76 -14.37
C SER A 132 32.97 24.30 -13.73
N GLY A 133 31.83 24.64 -14.34
CA GLY A 133 30.51 24.16 -13.95
C GLY A 133 29.59 23.98 -15.16
N PRO A 134 28.38 23.44 -14.97
CA PRO A 134 27.33 23.54 -15.98
C PRO A 134 27.09 25.00 -16.35
N ASP A 135 26.84 25.27 -17.63
CA ASP A 135 26.37 26.60 -18.02
C ASP A 135 24.95 26.88 -17.47
N LYS A 136 24.43 28.08 -17.73
CA LYS A 136 23.13 28.50 -17.17
C LYS A 136 21.97 27.64 -17.69
N GLU A 137 22.02 27.26 -18.97
CA GLU A 137 20.97 26.46 -19.60
C GLU A 137 21.00 25.02 -19.06
N ALA A 138 22.16 24.36 -19.06
CA ALA A 138 22.33 23.03 -18.49
C ALA A 138 21.96 22.98 -17.01
N SER A 139 22.30 24.01 -16.23
CA SER A 139 21.90 24.11 -14.83
C SER A 139 20.38 24.13 -14.67
N ALA A 140 19.67 24.91 -15.49
CA ALA A 140 18.21 24.98 -15.47
C ALA A 140 17.56 23.66 -15.92
N LEU A 141 18.16 22.98 -16.91
CA LEU A 141 17.70 21.68 -17.39
C LEU A 141 17.88 20.59 -16.33
N LEU A 142 19.02 20.55 -15.64
CA LEU A 142 19.29 19.60 -14.55
C LEU A 142 18.31 19.80 -13.39
N GLU A 143 18.05 21.06 -13.00
CA GLU A 143 17.07 21.40 -11.97
C GLU A 143 15.65 20.98 -12.39
N SER A 144 15.24 21.32 -13.61
CA SER A 144 13.92 20.95 -14.16
C SER A 144 13.73 19.44 -14.24
N PHE A 145 14.80 18.71 -14.56
CA PHE A 145 14.81 17.26 -14.57
C PHE A 145 14.65 16.67 -13.16
N SER A 146 15.41 17.20 -12.19
CA SER A 146 15.32 16.78 -10.78
C SER A 146 13.93 17.01 -10.20
N SER A 147 13.36 18.21 -10.40
CA SER A 147 12.02 18.55 -9.92
C SER A 147 10.92 17.73 -10.62
N SER A 148 10.97 17.59 -11.95
CA SER A 148 10.00 16.77 -12.70
C SER A 148 10.04 15.30 -12.29
N ASN A 149 11.23 14.76 -12.00
CA ASN A 149 11.38 13.40 -11.50
C ASN A 149 10.77 13.24 -10.10
N ALA A 150 10.95 14.23 -9.21
CA ALA A 150 10.34 14.23 -7.89
C ALA A 150 8.81 14.30 -7.96
N GLU A 151 8.26 15.14 -8.84
CA GLU A 151 6.81 15.25 -9.07
C GLU A 151 6.23 13.93 -9.59
N MET A 152 6.86 13.31 -10.59
CA MET A 152 6.43 12.01 -11.13
C MET A 152 6.42 10.93 -10.03
N VAL A 153 7.47 10.86 -9.22
CA VAL A 153 7.56 9.92 -8.10
C VAL A 153 6.44 10.14 -7.08
N GLN A 154 6.15 11.40 -6.73
CA GLN A 154 5.06 11.73 -5.81
C GLN A 154 3.68 11.38 -6.40
N ALA A 155 3.45 11.68 -7.67
CA ALA A 155 2.21 11.34 -8.37
C ALA A 155 1.99 9.82 -8.44
N THR A 156 3.04 9.05 -8.70
CA THR A 156 2.98 7.58 -8.73
C THR A 156 2.64 7.02 -7.35
N ARG A 157 3.26 7.55 -6.27
CA ARG A 157 2.96 7.16 -4.88
C ARG A 157 1.51 7.45 -4.49
N ALA A 158 0.93 8.57 -4.93
CA ALA A 158 -0.46 8.93 -4.64
C ALA A 158 -1.47 7.97 -5.27
N VAL A 159 -1.20 7.50 -6.50
CA VAL A 159 -2.06 6.54 -7.19
C VAL A 159 -2.02 5.17 -6.52
N VAL A 160 -0.82 4.69 -6.14
CA VAL A 160 -0.67 3.43 -5.39
C VAL A 160 -1.42 3.49 -4.04
N PHE A 161 -1.32 4.62 -3.32
CA PHE A 161 -2.01 4.80 -2.05
C PHE A 161 -3.54 4.86 -2.22
N SER A 162 -4.05 5.53 -3.25
CA SER A 162 -5.49 5.58 -3.54
C SER A 162 -6.05 4.21 -3.94
N ALA A 163 -5.32 3.43 -4.75
CA ALA A 163 -5.67 2.05 -5.10
C ALA A 163 -5.73 1.15 -3.85
N ALA A 164 -4.77 1.28 -2.93
CA ALA A 164 -4.78 0.55 -1.66
C ALA A 164 -5.98 0.92 -0.76
N SER A 165 -6.38 2.20 -0.73
CA SER A 165 -7.56 2.65 0.03
C SER A 165 -8.90 2.23 -0.59
N SER A 166 -8.94 2.05 -1.92
CA SER A 166 -10.12 1.53 -2.63
C SER A 166 -10.36 0.04 -2.37
N CYS A 167 -9.30 -0.72 -2.11
CA CYS A 167 -9.38 -2.14 -1.73
C CYS A 167 -9.71 -2.35 -0.24
N SER A 168 -9.70 -1.29 0.56
CA SER A 168 -10.05 -1.30 2.00
C SER A 168 -11.36 -0.57 2.32
N ARG A 169 -12.08 -0.08 1.30
CA ARG A 169 -13.50 0.31 1.45
C ARG A 169 -14.38 -0.74 0.79
N PRO A 170 -15.34 -1.38 1.51
CA PRO A 170 -16.46 -1.98 0.81
C PRO A 170 -17.12 -0.87 -0.02
N SER A 171 -17.16 -1.09 -1.33
CA SER A 171 -17.90 -0.23 -2.27
C SER A 171 -19.34 -0.08 -1.76
N PRO A 172 -19.86 1.15 -1.54
CA PRO A 172 -21.29 1.33 -1.33
C PRO A 172 -21.95 1.28 -2.71
N SER A 173 -22.12 0.08 -3.25
CA SER A 173 -22.99 -0.13 -4.40
C SER A 173 -24.42 0.20 -3.99
N GLY A 174 -24.93 1.29 -4.56
CA GLY A 174 -26.33 1.73 -4.62
C GLY A 174 -27.35 1.05 -3.72
N ALA A 175 -27.75 1.73 -2.66
CA ALA A 175 -29.08 1.58 -2.09
C ALA A 175 -29.73 2.97 -2.10
N SER A 176 -30.54 3.20 -3.13
CA SER A 176 -31.48 4.30 -3.23
C SER A 176 -32.26 4.42 -1.92
N ILE A 177 -32.30 5.65 -1.39
CA ILE A 177 -33.10 6.04 -0.25
C ILE A 177 -34.58 5.88 -0.63
N SER A 178 -35.28 4.92 -0.04
CA SER A 178 -36.65 5.14 0.44
C SER A 178 -37.09 4.06 1.44
N ALA A 179 -37.50 4.56 2.60
CA ALA A 179 -38.47 3.98 3.52
C ALA A 179 -38.23 2.56 4.09
N GLY A 180 -37.63 2.55 5.29
CA GLY A 180 -38.30 1.92 6.42
C GLY A 180 -37.94 0.47 6.74
N ARG A 181 -36.97 0.29 7.65
CA ARG A 181 -37.14 -0.38 8.96
C ARG A 181 -35.78 -0.61 9.60
N ARG A 182 -35.60 -0.08 10.82
CA ARG A 182 -34.54 -0.51 11.74
C ARG A 182 -34.91 -1.91 12.21
N CYS A 183 -34.07 -2.90 11.95
CA CYS A 183 -34.10 -4.17 12.67
C CYS A 183 -32.72 -4.42 13.24
N CYS A 184 -32.45 -3.82 14.40
CA CYS A 184 -31.48 -4.37 15.34
C CYS A 184 -32.17 -5.55 16.03
N CYS A 185 -31.74 -6.78 15.73
CA CYS A 185 -32.13 -7.96 16.50
C CYS A 185 -30.86 -8.71 16.92
N PHE A 186 -30.36 -8.41 18.11
CA PHE A 186 -29.59 -9.38 18.88
C PHE A 186 -30.02 -9.29 20.34
N TRP A 187 -30.88 -10.25 20.72
CA TRP A 187 -31.11 -10.74 22.07
C TRP A 187 -32.03 -9.93 23.02
N SER A 188 -33.29 -10.34 23.12
CA SER A 188 -33.92 -10.84 24.36
C SER A 188 -35.42 -11.02 24.13
N ALA A 189 -35.95 -12.14 24.61
CA ALA A 189 -37.34 -12.52 24.53
C ALA A 189 -38.22 -11.60 25.38
N CYS A 190 -39.09 -10.82 24.73
CA CYS A 190 -40.40 -10.40 25.25
C CYS A 190 -41.24 -9.80 24.12
N CYS A 191 -42.57 -9.89 24.27
CA CYS A 191 -43.64 -9.43 23.37
C CYS A 191 -44.04 -10.37 22.21
N TRP A 192 -44.64 -11.49 22.61
CA TRP A 192 -45.66 -12.21 21.86
C TRP A 192 -47.02 -11.53 22.13
N TRP A 193 -47.38 -10.49 21.38
CA TRP A 193 -48.78 -10.05 21.09
C TRP A 193 -48.80 -8.65 20.44
N CYS A 194 -49.14 -8.61 19.15
CA CYS A 194 -50.03 -7.65 18.48
C CYS A 194 -49.71 -7.62 16.98
N CYS A 195 -50.53 -8.33 16.19
CA CYS A 195 -51.25 -7.80 15.03
C CYS A 195 -51.64 -8.95 14.10
N LEU A 196 -52.88 -9.42 14.26
CA LEU A 196 -53.70 -9.99 13.20
C LEU A 196 -53.88 -8.94 12.08
N PRO A 197 -53.86 -9.33 10.81
CA PRO A 197 -54.55 -8.61 9.75
C PRO A 197 -55.71 -9.48 9.22
N GLY A 198 -56.94 -8.93 9.22
CA GLY A 198 -58.09 -9.40 8.41
C GLY A 198 -58.59 -10.81 8.67
#